data_AF-A0A353VRX0-F1
#
_entry.id   AF-A0A353VRX0-F1
#
_cell.length_a   1.000
_cell.length_b   1.000
_cell.length_c   1.000
_cell.angle_alpha   90.00
_cell.angle_beta   90.00
_cell.angle_gamma   90.00
#
_symmetry.space_group_name_H-M   'P 1'
#
loop_
_entity.id
_entity.type
_entity.pdbx_description
1 polymer ?
#
loop_
_entity_poly.entity_id
_entity_poly.type
_entity_poly.pdbx_seq_one_letter_code
_entity_poly.pdbx_strand_id
1 'polypeptide(L)' 'MIPRETVQKILDTARIEEVVGDFVTLRKRGADLWACCPFHGEKTPSFHVIPSKGQYY' A
#
# COMPACT_ATOMS: atom_id res chain seq x y z
N MET A 1 -14.01 -8.87 -20.43
CA MET A 1 -13.84 -8.87 -18.96
C MET A 1 -12.63 -9.72 -18.64
N ILE A 2 -11.78 -9.32 -17.68
CA ILE A 2 -10.54 -10.04 -17.33
C ILE A 2 -10.89 -11.31 -16.53
N PRO A 3 -10.28 -12.48 -16.81
CA PRO A 3 -10.50 -13.69 -16.03
C PRO A 3 -10.11 -13.54 -14.56
N ARG A 4 -10.88 -14.17 -13.65
CA ARG A 4 -10.60 -14.11 -12.20
C ARG A 4 -9.22 -14.63 -11.83
N GLU A 5 -8.76 -15.68 -12.52
CA GLU A 5 -7.40 -16.21 -12.34
C GLU A 5 -6.31 -15.17 -12.66
N THR A 6 -6.55 -14.32 -13.65
CA THR A 6 -5.61 -13.26 -14.04
C THR A 6 -5.61 -12.17 -12.98
N VAL A 7 -6.78 -11.79 -12.46
CA VAL A 7 -6.89 -10.84 -11.35
C VAL A 7 -6.13 -11.36 -10.12
N GLN A 8 -6.30 -12.63 -9.78
CA GLN A 8 -5.60 -13.23 -8.64
C GLN A 8 -4.08 -13.23 -8.85
N LYS A 9 -3.59 -13.63 -10.04
CA LYS A 9 -2.16 -13.57 -10.37
C LYS A 9 -1.58 -12.17 -10.24
N ILE A 10 -2.34 -11.14 -10.62
CA ILE A 10 -1.92 -9.74 -10.46
C ILE A 10 -1.80 -9.40 -8.97
N LEU A 11 -2.82 -9.72 -8.16
CA LEU A 11 -2.80 -9.45 -6.72
C LEU A 11 -1.69 -10.22 -5.99
N ASP A 12 -1.39 -11.45 -6.40
CA ASP A 12 -0.33 -12.28 -5.81
C ASP A 12 1.08 -11.78 -6.15
N THR A 13 1.24 -11.12 -7.30
CA THR A 13 2.54 -10.64 -7.79
C THR A 13 2.80 -9.19 -7.39
N ALA A 14 1.74 -8.38 -7.27
CA ALA A 14 1.86 -6.97 -6.95
C ALA A 14 2.23 -6.79 -5.47
N ARG A 15 3.33 -6.07 -5.23
CA ARG A 15 3.74 -5.68 -3.87
C ARG A 15 3.10 -4.36 -3.52
N ILE A 16 2.28 -4.35 -2.48
CA ILE A 16 1.51 -3.15 -2.10
C ILE A 16 2.41 -1.96 -1.78
N GLU A 17 3.57 -2.19 -1.14
CA GLU A 17 4.50 -1.12 -0.80
C GLU A 17 5.15 -0.47 -2.02
N GLU A 18 5.30 -1.21 -3.13
CA GLU A 18 5.81 -0.67 -4.39
C GLU A 18 4.73 0.17 -5.06
N VAL A 19 3.51 -0.37 -5.20
CA VAL A 19 2.38 0.33 -5.82
C VAL A 19 2.03 1.61 -5.07
N VAL A 20 1.99 1.59 -3.75
CA VAL A 20 1.70 2.79 -2.94
C VAL A 20 2.88 3.77 -2.96
N GLY A 21 4.11 3.25 -2.98
CA GLY A 21 5.34 4.05 -2.98
C GLY A 21 5.46 4.99 -4.19
N ASP A 22 4.82 4.66 -5.30
CA ASP A 22 4.72 5.53 -6.48
C ASP A 22 3.93 6.83 -6.23
N PHE A 23 3.09 6.87 -5.18
CA PHE A 23 2.21 8.00 -4.88
C PHE A 23 2.59 8.76 -3.61
N VAL A 24 3.11 8.06 -2.60
CA VAL A 24 3.47 8.67 -1.31
C VAL A 24 4.82 8.17 -0.81
N THR A 25 5.55 9.05 -0.13
CA THR A 25 6.82 8.68 0.51
C THR A 25 6.56 7.85 1.76
N LEU A 26 6.68 6.52 1.62
CA LEU A 26 6.56 5.57 2.71
C LEU A 26 7.82 5.57 3.61
N ARG A 27 7.61 5.54 4.92
CA ARG A 27 8.67 5.35 5.93
C ARG A 27 8.44 4.08 6.72
N LYS A 28 9.49 3.28 6.89
CA LYS A 28 9.42 2.02 7.64
C LYS A 28 9.30 2.28 9.14
N ARG A 29 8.37 1.57 9.80
CA ARG A 29 8.21 1.53 11.26
C ARG A 29 7.94 0.09 11.69
N GLY A 30 8.99 -0.61 12.12
CA GLY A 30 8.92 -2.05 12.38
C GLY A 30 8.76 -2.85 11.07
N ALA A 31 7.74 -3.70 11.01
CA ALA A 31 7.42 -4.50 9.82
C ALA A 31 6.56 -3.75 8.79
N ASP A 32 5.97 -2.63 9.19
CA ASP A 32 4.98 -1.89 8.40
C ASP A 32 5.55 -0.56 7.88
N LEU A 33 4.81 0.09 6.99
CA LEU A 33 5.17 1.40 6.43
C LEU A 33 4.11 2.45 6.73
N TRP A 34 4.56 3.69 6.85
CA TRP A 34 3.74 4.82 7.25
C TRP A 34 3.98 6.05 6.35
N ALA A 35 2.92 6.80 6.07
CA ALA A 35 2.97 8.08 5.37
C ALA A 35 1.90 9.05 5.90
N CYS A 36 1.99 10.32 5.51
CA CYS A 36 0.82 11.21 5.61
C CYS A 36 -0.23 10.75 4.58
N CYS A 37 -1.51 10.79 4.98
CA CYS A 37 -2.59 10.35 4.10
C CYS A 37 -2.65 11.19 2.82
N PRO A 38 -2.65 10.59 1.61
CA PRO A 38 -2.82 11.35 0.37
C PRO A 38 -4.25 11.88 0.19
N PHE A 39 -5.21 11.39 0.99
CA PHE A 39 -6.63 11.77 0.91
C PHE A 39 -7.01 12.88 1.90
N HIS A 40 -6.20 13.10 2.95
CA HIS A 40 -6.42 14.12 3.96
C HIS A 40 -5.15 14.97 4.12
N GLY A 41 -5.26 16.29 4.01
CA GLY A 41 -4.11 17.23 4.05
C GLY A 41 -3.47 17.41 5.43
N GLU A 42 -3.27 16.33 6.16
CA GLU A 42 -2.72 16.32 7.51
C GLU A 42 -1.18 16.34 7.54
N LYS A 43 -0.63 16.74 8.68
CA LYS A 43 0.83 16.82 8.90
C LYS A 43 1.39 15.64 9.68
N THR A 44 0.51 14.81 10.24
CA THR A 44 0.85 13.63 11.03
C THR A 44 0.70 12.37 10.18
N PRO A 45 1.64 11.42 10.22
CA PRO A 45 1.47 10.16 9.53
C PRO A 45 0.27 9.38 10.08
N SER A 46 -0.67 9.06 9.19
CA SER A 46 -1.91 8.33 9.49
C SER A 46 -2.18 7.21 8.50
N PHE A 47 -1.45 7.18 7.38
CA PHE A 47 -1.59 6.17 6.35
C PHE A 47 -0.66 4.99 6.66
N HIS A 48 -1.24 3.83 6.92
CA HIS A 48 -0.54 2.64 7.41
C HIS A 48 -0.62 1.52 6.37
N VAL A 49 0.53 1.15 5.80
CA VAL A 49 0.66 0.03 4.86
C VAL A 49 1.18 -1.19 5.59
N ILE A 50 0.48 -2.32 5.44
CA ILE A 50 0.81 -3.62 6.05
C ILE A 50 1.14 -4.61 4.92
N PRO A 51 2.43 -4.73 4.51
CA PRO A 51 2.83 -5.58 3.38
C PRO A 51 2.42 -7.03 3.56
N SER A 52 2.51 -7.55 4.78
CA SER A 52 2.14 -8.94 5.10
C SER A 52 0.66 -9.25 4.86
N LYS A 53 -0.20 -8.24 4.80
CA LYS A 53 -1.63 -8.37 4.50
C LYS A 53 -2.01 -7.88 3.10
N GLY A 54 -1.08 -7.26 2.37
CA GLY A 54 -1.40 -6.59 1.10
C GLY A 54 -2.47 -5.50 1.24
N GLN A 55 -2.49 -4.78 2.37
CA GLN A 55 -3.54 -3.79 2.70
C GLN A 55 -2.96 -2.47 3.22
N TYR A 56 -3.74 -1.39 3.08
CA TYR A 56 -3.48 -0.10 3.72
C TYR A 56 -4.71 0.39 4.50
N TYR A 57 -4.49 1.29 5.46
CA TYR A 57 -5.49 2.00 6.24
C TYR A 57 -5.17 3.50 6.30
#